data_AF-A0A923F034-F1
#
_entry.id   AF-A0A923F034-F1
#
_cell.length_a   1.000
_cell.length_b   1.000
_cell.length_c   1.000
_cell.angle_alpha   90.00
_cell.angle_beta   90.00
_cell.angle_gamma   90.00
#
_symmetry.space_group_name_H-M   'P 1'
#
loop_
_entity.id
_entity.type
_entity.pdbx_description
1 polymer ?
#
loop_
_entity_poly.entity_id
_entity_poly.type
_entity_poly.pdbx_seq_one_letter_code
_entity_poly.pdbx_strand_id
1 'polypeptide(L)' 'MKCYLCGLDAQKTDEANGGQLIECSDCGTYRVSGLVLKELEVKAFNFPKMRDDLHRQRQFNATLVAEINTETAIWV' A
#
# COMPACT_ATOMS: atom_id res chain seq x y z
N MET A 1 -11.24 -5.69 -5.24
CA MET A 1 -10.19 -5.22 -6.18
C MET A 1 -8.96 -6.10 -6.03
N LYS A 2 -7.94 -5.98 -6.89
CA LYS A 2 -6.67 -6.70 -6.66
C LYS A 2 -5.73 -5.87 -5.79
N CYS A 3 -5.06 -6.51 -4.85
CA CYS A 3 -4.00 -5.91 -4.04
C CYS A 3 -2.86 -5.43 -4.94
N TYR A 4 -2.44 -4.17 -4.78
CA TYR A 4 -1.35 -3.59 -5.57
C TYR A 4 0.03 -4.25 -5.36
N LEU A 5 0.15 -5.05 -4.30
CA LEU A 5 1.41 -5.70 -3.91
C LEU A 5 1.45 -7.15 -4.41
N CYS A 6 0.49 -7.98 -3.99
CA CYS A 6 0.52 -9.42 -4.30
C CYS A 6 -0.45 -9.84 -5.41
N GLY A 7 -1.33 -8.96 -5.90
CA GLY A 7 -2.32 -9.28 -6.93
C GLY A 7 -3.49 -10.15 -6.47
N LEU A 8 -3.53 -10.58 -5.20
CA LEU A 8 -4.67 -11.30 -4.62
C LEU A 8 -5.89 -10.39 -4.43
N ASP A 9 -7.05 -10.99 -4.17
CA ASP A 9 -8.24 -10.21 -3.84
C ASP A 9 -8.06 -9.43 -2.54
N ALA A 10 -8.43 -8.15 -2.61
CA ALA A 10 -8.39 -7.21 -1.50
C ALA A 10 -9.65 -6.35 -1.48
N GLN A 11 -10.04 -5.96 -0.27
CA GLN A 11 -11.13 -5.03 -0.03
C GLN A 11 -10.57 -3.60 -0.02
N LYS A 12 -11.40 -2.67 -0.49
CA LYS A 12 -11.15 -1.23 -0.42
C LYS A 12 -12.18 -0.66 0.54
N THR A 13 -11.73 -0.12 1.66
CA THR A 13 -12.62 0.26 2.76
C THR A 13 -12.86 1.76 2.85
N ASP A 14 -11.94 2.62 2.39
CA ASP A 14 -12.10 4.07 2.51
C ASP A 14 -11.30 4.88 1.48
N GLU A 15 -11.88 6.00 1.03
CA GLU A 15 -11.24 7.04 0.20
C GLU A 15 -11.05 8.33 1.02
N ALA A 16 -10.45 8.23 2.19
CA ALA A 16 -10.09 9.41 2.96
C ALA A 16 -8.88 10.14 2.33
N ASN A 17 -9.01 11.44 2.07
CA ASN A 17 -7.95 12.33 1.56
C ASN A 17 -7.35 11.93 0.19
N GLY A 18 -8.15 11.31 -0.68
CA GLY A 18 -7.73 10.92 -2.03
C GLY A 18 -6.81 9.70 -2.08
N GLY A 19 -6.50 9.07 -0.94
CA GLY A 19 -5.86 7.76 -0.88
C GLY A 19 -6.87 6.62 -0.89
N GLN A 20 -6.37 5.38 -0.91
CA GLN A 20 -7.18 4.17 -0.77
C GLN A 20 -6.66 3.31 0.37
N LEU A 21 -7.56 2.94 1.29
CA LEU A 21 -7.28 1.91 2.28
C LEU A 21 -7.52 0.53 1.67
N ILE A 22 -6.49 -0.29 1.67
CA ILE A 22 -6.48 -1.64 1.10
C ILE A 22 -6.36 -2.66 2.22
N GLU A 23 -7.27 -3.62 2.24
CA GLU A 23 -7.29 -4.76 3.15
C GLU A 23 -7.05 -6.04 2.34
N CYS A 24 -5.83 -6.56 2.46
CA CYS A 24 -5.44 -7.82 1.84
C CYS A 24 -5.18 -8.87 2.93
N SER A 25 -5.68 -10.10 2.73
CA SER A 25 -5.46 -11.20 3.67
C SER A 25 -3.99 -11.60 3.83
N ASP A 26 -3.19 -11.40 2.79
CA ASP A 26 -1.76 -11.76 2.78
C ASP A 26 -0.86 -10.56 3.11
N CYS A 27 -1.07 -9.42 2.45
CA CYS A 27 -0.25 -8.23 2.67
C CYS A 27 -0.65 -7.43 3.92
N GLY A 28 -1.80 -7.74 4.52
CA GLY A 28 -2.41 -6.98 5.61
C GLY A 28 -3.08 -5.68 5.15
N THR A 29 -3.48 -4.87 6.12
CA THR A 29 -4.06 -3.54 5.87
C THR A 29 -2.96 -2.50 5.60
N TYR A 30 -3.13 -1.71 4.55
CA TYR A 30 -2.25 -0.59 4.22
C TYR A 30 -2.99 0.49 3.44
N ARG A 31 -2.50 1.73 3.50
CA ARG A 31 -3.03 2.85 2.73
C ARG A 31 -2.11 3.17 1.55
N VAL A 32 -2.69 3.57 0.43
CA VAL A 32 -1.95 4.11 -0.72
C VAL A 32 -2.42 5.54 -0.97
N SER A 33 -1.51 6.50 -1.07
CA SER A 33 -1.88 7.89 -1.33
C SER A 33 -2.37 8.08 -2.77
N GLY A 34 -3.22 9.10 -3.01
CA GLY A 34 -3.79 9.37 -4.33
C GLY A 34 -2.76 9.66 -5.42
N LEU A 35 -1.63 10.27 -5.04
CA LEU A 35 -0.53 10.51 -5.98
C LEU A 35 0.09 9.20 -6.45
N VAL A 36 0.35 8.28 -5.51
CA VAL A 36 0.91 6.96 -5.82
C VAL A 36 -0.07 6.12 -6.62
N LEU A 37 -1.39 6.23 -6.37
CA LEU A 37 -2.41 5.55 -7.17
C LEU A 37 -2.38 5.97 -8.64
N LYS A 38 -2.16 7.27 -8.92
CA LYS A 38 -1.98 7.75 -10.30
C LYS A 38 -0.70 7.20 -10.92
N GLU A 39 0.38 7.13 -10.16
CA GLU A 39 1.64 6.56 -10.65
C GLU A 39 1.56 5.06 -10.92
N LEU A 40 0.71 4.33 -10.20
CA LEU A 40 0.47 2.90 -10.41
C LEU A 40 -0.19 2.56 -11.76
N GLU A 41 -0.76 3.54 -12.45
CA GLU A 41 -1.26 3.35 -13.82
C GLU A 41 -0.12 3.12 -14.82
N VAL A 42 1.10 3.58 -14.50
CA VAL A 42 2.27 3.56 -15.41
C VAL A 42 3.50 2.89 -14.80
N LYS A 43 3.54 2.73 -13.47
CA LYS A 43 4.64 2.09 -12.72
C LYS A 43 4.11 0.90 -11.92
N ALA A 44 5.00 -0.06 -11.66
CA ALA A 44 4.72 -1.17 -10.75
C ALA A 44 5.58 -1.05 -9.50
N PHE A 45 5.03 -1.44 -8.34
CA PHE A 45 5.82 -1.54 -7.12
C PHE A 45 6.82 -2.68 -7.21
N ASN A 46 7.97 -2.47 -6.56
CA ASN A 46 8.84 -3.57 -6.18
C ASN A 46 8.22 -4.29 -4.99
N PHE A 47 7.41 -5.32 -5.28
CA PHE A 47 6.63 -6.04 -4.27
C PHE A 47 7.44 -6.51 -3.06
N PRO A 48 8.58 -7.23 -3.22
CA PRO A 48 9.36 -7.69 -2.06
C PRO A 48 9.80 -6.54 -1.17
N LYS A 49 10.34 -5.46 -1.75
CA LYS A 49 10.82 -4.30 -0.99
C LYS A 49 9.68 -3.54 -0.31
N MET A 50 8.55 -3.36 -0.99
CA MET A 50 7.38 -2.70 -0.42
C MET A 50 6.79 -3.48 0.74
N ARG A 51 6.71 -4.81 0.62
CA ARG A 51 6.22 -5.66 1.71
C ARG A 51 7.10 -5.53 2.95
N ASP A 52 8.43 -5.55 2.76
CA ASP A 52 9.38 -5.40 3.86
C ASP A 52 9.29 -4.02 4.52
N ASP A 53 9.10 -2.96 3.72
CA ASP A 53 8.89 -1.60 4.24
C ASP A 53 7.58 -1.50 5.05
N LEU A 54 6.47 -2.02 4.54
CA LEU A 54 5.19 -2.04 5.28
C LEU A 54 5.31 -2.80 6.60
N HIS A 55 6.04 -3.92 6.63
CA HIS A 55 6.31 -4.62 7.89
C HIS A 55 7.12 -3.77 8.87
N ARG A 56 8.12 -3.03 8.38
CA ARG A 56 8.91 -2.10 9.21
C ARG A 56 8.06 -0.97 9.78
N GLN A 57 7.19 -0.36 8.96
CA GLN A 57 6.29 0.71 9.41
C GLN A 57 5.38 0.23 10.57
N ARG A 58 4.81 -0.98 10.45
CA ARG A 58 3.96 -1.60 11.48
C ARG A 58 4.71 -1.84 12.79
N GLN A 59 5.99 -2.19 12.73
CA GLN A 59 6.82 -2.38 13.92
C GLN A 59 7.17 -1.05 14.60
N PHE A 60 7.34 0.02 13.83
CA PHE A 60 7.69 1.33 14.35
C PHE A 60 6.51 2.01 15.08
N ASN A 61 5.28 1.82 14.59
CA ASN A 61 4.10 2.38 15.25
C ASN A 61 2.85 1.51 15.05
N ALA A 62 2.53 0.68 16.04
CA ALA A 62 1.44 -0.31 15.96
C ALA A 62 0.02 0.28 15.89
N THR A 63 -0.15 1.58 16.19
CA THR A 63 -1.46 2.26 16.15
C THR A 63 -1.72 2.97 14.82
N LEU A 64 -0.70 3.13 13.97
CA LEU A 64 -0.83 3.76 12.67
C LEU A 64 -0.95 2.71 11.57
N VAL A 65 -1.88 2.95 10.64
CA VAL A 65 -1.98 2.15 9.41
C VAL A 65 -0.73 2.42 8.56
N ALA A 66 -0.05 1.36 8.13
CA ALA A 66 1.09 1.47 7.23
C ALA A 66 0.68 2.12 5.90
N GLU A 67 1.49 3.05 5.40
CA GLU A 67 1.14 3.92 4.29
C GLU A 67 2.21 3.91 3.19
N ILE A 68 1.74 3.81 1.95
CA ILE A 68 2.51 3.98 0.73
C ILE A 68 2.19 5.35 0.15
N ASN A 69 3.16 6.25 0.23
CA ASN A 69 3.08 7.60 -0.34
C ASN A 69 4.27 7.85 -1.27
N THR A 70 4.41 9.07 -1.79
CA THR A 70 5.48 9.40 -2.76
C THR A 70 6.88 9.30 -2.17
N GLU A 71 7.04 9.31 -0.84
CA GLU A 71 8.32 9.17 -0.15
C GLU A 71 8.66 7.70 0.16
N THR A 72 7.65 6.87 0.42
CA THR A 72 7.82 5.46 0.81
C THR A 72 7.62 4.48 -0.35
N ALA A 73 7.08 4.92 -1.50
CA ALA A 73 6.88 4.07 -2.66
C ALA A 73 8.21 3.59 -3.27
N ILE A 74 8.37 2.27 -3.35
CA ILE A 74 9.53 1.61 -3.95
C ILE A 74 9.10 0.98 -5.27
N TRP A 75 9.64 1.51 -6.37
CA TRP A 75 9.34 1.10 -7.74
C TRP A 75 10.32 0.04 -8.25
N VAL A 76 9.95 -0.71 -9.29
CA VAL A 76 10.84 -1.65 -10.02
C VAL A 76 11.84 -0.89 -10.88
#